data_AF-A0A0W0HHZ2-F1
#
_entry.id   AF-A0A0W0HHZ2-F1
#
_cell.length_a   1.000
_cell.length_b   1.000
_cell.length_c   1.000
_cell.angle_alpha   90.00
_cell.angle_beta   90.00
_cell.angle_gamma   90.00
#
_symmetry.space_group_name_H-M   'P 1'
#
loop_
_entity.id
_entity.type
_entity.pdbx_description
1 polymer ?
#
loop_
_entity_poly.entity_id
_entity_poly.type
_entity_poly.pdbx_seq_one_letter_code
_entity_poly.pdbx_strand_id
1 'polypeptide(L)'
;MAVNCTTLEQVRENIDRLDQQIVTLLAERGHYVSQAARFKKDADGVKAPQRVEQVIAKVRGLSEAVGANPEVTEQVYRAMIAAFIQQELAEHAALTTNQTT
;
A
#
# COMPACT_ATOMS: atom_id res chain seq x y z
N MET A 1 -8.21 -17.08 12.88
CA MET A 1 -7.38 -18.24 12.52
C MET A 1 -7.81 -18.72 11.14
N ALA A 2 -6.88 -19.19 10.31
CA ALA A 2 -7.21 -19.76 9.01
C ALA A 2 -8.05 -21.04 9.20
N VAL A 3 -9.15 -21.16 8.46
CA VAL A 3 -9.99 -22.35 8.44
C VAL A 3 -9.40 -23.35 7.46
N ASN A 4 -9.32 -24.62 7.84
CA ASN A 4 -8.95 -25.67 6.90
C ASN A 4 -10.10 -25.89 5.92
N CYS A 5 -9.91 -25.47 4.67
CA CYS A 5 -10.88 -25.64 3.60
C CYS A 5 -10.81 -27.07 3.06
N THR A 6 -11.97 -27.67 2.78
CA THR A 6 -12.07 -29.01 2.18
C THR A 6 -12.40 -28.98 0.70
N THR A 7 -12.77 -27.81 0.15
CA THR A 7 -13.05 -27.62 -1.28
C THR A 7 -12.34 -26.38 -1.82
N LEU A 8 -12.11 -26.34 -3.13
CA LEU A 8 -11.58 -25.16 -3.82
C LEU A 8 -12.50 -23.94 -3.70
N GLU A 9 -13.81 -24.18 -3.66
CA GLU A 9 -14.81 -23.12 -3.48
C GLU A 9 -14.66 -22.43 -2.12
N GLN A 10 -14.52 -23.19 -1.04
CA GLN A 10 -14.27 -22.62 0.29
C GLN A 10 -12.96 -21.84 0.37
N VAL A 11 -11.92 -22.27 -0.36
CA VAL A 11 -10.66 -21.50 -0.46
C VAL A 11 -10.93 -20.15 -1.10
N ARG A 12 -11.67 -20.12 -2.23
CA ARG A 12 -12.00 -18.88 -2.95
C ARG A 12 -12.84 -17.94 -2.10
N GLU A 13 -13.88 -18.44 -1.44
CA GLU A 13 -14.71 -17.62 -0.53
C GLU A 13 -13.87 -16.97 0.59
N ASN A 14 -12.89 -17.70 1.13
CA ASN A 14 -11.99 -17.15 2.14
C ASN A 14 -11.02 -16.11 1.56
N ILE A 15 -10.56 -16.29 0.33
CA ILE A 15 -9.75 -15.30 -0.39
C ILE A 15 -10.59 -14.05 -0.66
N ASP A 16 -11.80 -14.18 -1.21
CA ASP A 16 -12.70 -13.04 -1.49
C ASP A 16 -12.99 -12.23 -0.22
N ARG A 17 -13.20 -12.92 0.91
CA ARG A 17 -13.37 -12.28 2.23
C ARG A 17 -12.11 -11.52 2.67
N LEU A 18 -10.92 -12.05 2.40
CA LEU A 18 -9.65 -11.38 2.70
C LEU A 18 -9.44 -10.19 1.77
N ASP A 19 -9.75 -10.32 0.49
CA ASP A 19 -9.63 -9.25 -0.50
C ASP A 19 -10.49 -8.05 -0.12
N GLN A 20 -11.72 -8.29 0.37
CA GLN A 20 -12.55 -7.21 0.90
C GLN A 20 -11.87 -6.45 2.04
N GLN A 21 -11.22 -7.15 2.97
CA GLN A 21 -10.50 -6.51 4.08
C GLN A 21 -9.24 -5.78 3.58
N ILE A 22 -8.49 -6.38 2.65
CA ILE A 22 -7.29 -5.79 2.07
C ILE A 22 -7.64 -4.48 1.36
N VAL A 23 -8.70 -4.46 0.54
CA VAL A 23 -9.15 -3.25 -0.16
C VAL A 23 -9.59 -2.16 0.82
N THR A 24 -10.31 -2.51 1.89
CA THR A 24 -10.68 -1.54 2.94
C THR A 24 -9.44 -0.94 3.62
N LEU A 25 -8.45 -1.76 3.97
CA LEU A 25 -7.20 -1.30 4.57
C LEU A 25 -6.36 -0.46 3.59
N LEU A 26 -6.38 -0.80 2.29
CA LEU A 26 -5.73 0.00 1.25
C LEU A 26 -6.37 1.39 1.14
N ALA A 27 -7.70 1.49 1.18
CA ALA A 27 -8.40 2.76 1.17
C ALA A 27 -8.03 3.62 2.39
N GLU A 28 -8.01 3.03 3.59
CA GLU A 28 -7.59 3.72 4.81
C GLU A 28 -6.13 4.19 4.72
N ARG A 29 -5.22 3.31 4.26
CA ARG A 29 -3.82 3.66 4.04
C ARG A 29 -3.67 4.81 3.04
N GLY A 30 -4.44 4.77 1.95
CA GLY A 30 -4.46 5.82 0.93
C GLY A 30 -4.88 7.17 1.50
N HIS A 31 -5.88 7.19 2.39
CA HIS A 31 -6.30 8.41 3.06
C HIS A 31 -5.15 9.06 3.85
N TYR A 32 -4.35 8.27 4.59
CA TYR A 32 -3.17 8.80 5.29
C TYR A 32 -2.04 9.25 4.36
N VAL A 33 -1.86 8.58 3.22
CA VAL A 33 -0.91 9.01 2.18
C VAL A 33 -1.32 10.40 1.66
N SER A 34 -2.58 10.59 1.27
CA SER A 34 -3.09 11.89 0.81
C SER A 34 -2.99 12.99 1.87
N GLN A 35 -3.16 12.64 3.16
CA GLN A 35 -2.90 13.61 4.24
C GLN A 35 -1.41 13.96 4.33
N ALA A 36 -0.51 12.98 4.22
CA ALA A 36 0.93 13.20 4.24
C ALA A 36 1.38 14.17 3.13
N ALA A 37 0.73 14.13 1.96
CA ALA A 37 1.00 15.06 0.86
C ALA A 37 0.86 16.54 1.26
N ARG A 38 -0.06 16.88 2.18
CA ARG A 38 -0.25 18.26 2.67
C ARG A 38 0.95 18.80 3.45
N PHE A 39 1.80 17.92 3.98
CA PHE A 39 2.98 18.30 4.75
C PHE A 39 4.27 18.34 3.90
N LYS A 40 4.23 17.80 2.67
CA LYS A 40 5.37 17.79 1.75
C LYS A 40 5.36 19.11 0.96
N LYS A 41 6.40 19.94 1.13
CA LYS A 41 6.52 21.24 0.45
C LYS A 41 7.03 21.14 -0.99
N ASP A 42 7.80 20.08 -1.30
CA ASP A 42 8.46 19.88 -2.59
C ASP A 42 8.23 18.47 -3.15
N ALA A 43 8.28 18.33 -4.48
CA ALA A 43 8.10 17.06 -5.19
C ALA A 43 9.13 15.97 -4.81
N ASP A 44 10.32 16.36 -4.33
CA ASP A 44 11.32 15.40 -3.83
C ASP A 44 10.90 14.73 -2.51
N GLY A 45 10.02 15.38 -1.74
CA GLY A 45 9.38 14.79 -0.56
C GLY A 45 8.38 13.68 -0.88
N VAL A 46 7.95 13.57 -2.14
CA VAL A 46 6.96 12.57 -2.60
C VAL A 46 7.58 11.19 -2.69
N LYS A 47 8.82 11.08 -3.17
CA LYS A 47 9.48 9.77 -3.38
C LYS A 47 10.11 9.19 -2.11
N ALA A 48 10.58 10.04 -1.19
CA ALA A 48 11.12 9.70 0.13
C ALA A 48 11.78 8.30 0.22
N PRO A 49 12.86 8.02 -0.56
CA PRO A 49 13.40 6.66 -0.72
C PRO A 49 13.82 6.01 0.61
N GLN A 50 14.39 6.80 1.53
CA GLN A 50 14.72 6.32 2.87
C GLN A 50 13.49 5.83 3.64
N ARG A 51 12.34 6.49 3.47
CA ARG A 51 11.10 6.08 4.13
C ARG A 51 10.55 4.79 3.54
N VAL A 52 10.69 4.59 2.24
CA VAL A 52 10.29 3.34 1.57
C VAL A 52 11.05 2.17 2.18
N GLU A 53 12.38 2.25 2.25
CA GLU A 53 13.20 1.16 2.82
C GLU A 53 12.91 0.90 4.30
N GLN A 54 12.62 1.93 5.10
CA GLN A 54 12.16 1.75 6.49
C GLN A 54 10.85 0.96 6.58
N VAL A 55 9.89 1.25 5.70
CA VAL A 55 8.62 0.51 5.66
C VAL A 55 8.87 -0.93 5.23
N ILE A 56 9.70 -1.16 4.21
CA ILE A 56 10.04 -2.51 3.76
C ILE A 56 10.71 -3.34 4.86
N ALA A 57 11.72 -2.80 5.53
CA ALA A 57 12.37 -3.49 6.65
C ALA A 57 11.38 -3.85 7.76
N LYS A 58 10.47 -2.93 8.10
CA LYS A 58 9.43 -3.16 9.11
C LYS A 58 8.48 -4.29 8.72
N VAL A 59 7.98 -4.30 7.48
CA VAL A 59 6.97 -5.28 7.05
C VAL A 59 7.57 -6.66 6.82
N ARG A 60 8.85 -6.74 6.44
CA ARG A 60 9.60 -8.00 6.43
C ARG A 60 9.68 -8.60 7.84
N GLY A 61 10.07 -7.82 8.84
CA GLY A 61 10.11 -8.29 10.23
C GLY A 61 8.72 -8.70 10.77
N LEU A 62 7.66 -7.98 10.40
CA LEU A 62 6.28 -8.38 10.72
C LEU A 62 5.90 -9.69 10.03
N SER A 63 6.28 -9.87 8.76
CA SER A 63 6.02 -11.07 7.98
C SER A 63 6.62 -12.30 8.66
N GLU A 64 7.89 -12.21 9.06
CA GLU A 64 8.58 -13.27 9.80
C GLU A 64 7.86 -13.59 11.12
N ALA A 65 7.47 -12.56 11.88
CA ALA A 65 6.81 -12.73 13.18
C ALA A 65 5.44 -13.43 13.09
N VAL A 66 4.73 -13.27 11.97
CA VAL A 66 3.40 -13.90 11.76
C VAL A 66 3.46 -15.16 10.91
N GLY A 67 4.65 -15.61 10.51
CA GLY A 67 4.85 -16.80 9.67
C GLY A 67 4.45 -16.61 8.21
N ALA A 68 4.39 -15.37 7.72
CA ALA A 68 4.19 -15.07 6.30
C ALA A 68 5.53 -15.12 5.53
N ASN A 69 5.46 -15.15 4.20
CA ASN A 69 6.65 -15.12 3.35
C ASN A 69 7.18 -13.67 3.22
N PRO A 70 8.38 -13.35 3.71
CA PRO A 70 8.91 -11.98 3.69
C PRO A 70 9.14 -11.43 2.28
N GLU A 71 9.50 -12.30 1.34
CA GLU A 71 9.77 -11.93 -0.06
C GLU A 71 8.47 -11.52 -0.77
N VAL A 72 7.42 -12.34 -0.63
CA VAL A 72 6.09 -11.99 -1.16
C VAL A 72 5.58 -10.70 -0.52
N THR A 73 5.77 -10.55 0.80
CA THR A 73 5.35 -9.36 1.53
C THR A 73 6.04 -8.10 1.01
N GLU A 74 7.36 -8.15 0.82
CA GLU A 74 8.12 -7.03 0.27
C GLU A 74 7.65 -6.63 -1.12
N GLN A 75 7.47 -7.59 -2.04
CA GLN A 75 7.03 -7.31 -3.40
C GLN A 75 5.67 -6.61 -3.43
N VAL A 76 4.71 -7.09 -2.63
CA VAL A 76 3.39 -6.46 -2.49
C VAL A 76 3.51 -5.03 -1.95
N TYR A 77 4.34 -4.82 -0.92
CA TYR A 77 4.51 -3.48 -0.34
C TYR A 77 5.21 -2.51 -1.28
N ARG A 78 6.23 -2.94 -2.02
CA ARG A 78 6.92 -2.10 -3.01
C ARG A 78 5.96 -1.67 -4.12
N ALA A 79 5.16 -2.60 -4.66
CA ALA A 79 4.17 -2.30 -5.68
C ALA A 79 3.10 -1.33 -5.16
N MET A 80 2.56 -1.59 -3.96
CA MET A 80 1.60 -0.70 -3.30
C MET A 80 2.14 0.71 -3.10
N ILE A 81 3.37 0.84 -2.57
CA ILE A 81 4.00 2.15 -2.35
C ILE A 81 4.20 2.90 -3.68
N ALA A 82 4.66 2.21 -4.72
CA ALA A 82 4.84 2.79 -6.03
C ALA A 82 3.51 3.31 -6.62
N ALA A 83 2.42 2.54 -6.48
CA ALA A 83 1.10 2.95 -6.92
C ALA A 83 0.60 4.23 -6.21
N PHE A 84 0.80 4.33 -4.90
CA PHE A 84 0.44 5.53 -4.14
C PHE A 84 1.27 6.76 -4.54
N ILE A 85 2.57 6.60 -4.77
CA ILE A 85 3.42 7.68 -5.27
C ILE A 85 2.94 8.15 -6.66
N GLN A 86 2.60 7.22 -7.55
CA GLN A 86 2.07 7.56 -8.88
C GLN A 86 0.75 8.32 -8.78
N GLN A 87 -0.16 7.89 -7.90
CA GLN A 87 -1.42 8.59 -7.64
C GLN A 87 -1.17 10.01 -7.13
N GLU A 88 -0.30 10.19 -6.13
CA GLU A 88 0.08 11.52 -5.60
C GLU A 88 0.62 12.42 -6.73
N LEU A 89 1.55 11.91 -7.55
CA LEU A 89 2.13 12.68 -8.67
C LEU A 89 1.07 13.12 -9.69
N ALA A 90 0.10 12.26 -10.00
CA ALA A 90 -0.99 12.57 -10.90
C ALA A 90 -1.93 13.65 -10.33
N GLU A 91 -2.27 13.56 -9.04
CA GLU A 91 -3.08 14.57 -8.33
C GLU A 91 -2.39 15.95 -8.31
N HIS A 92 -1.08 15.98 -8.01
CA HIS A 92 -0.29 17.21 -8.05
C HIS A 92 -0.25 17.84 -9.45
N ALA A 93 -0.06 17.03 -10.50
CA ALA A 93 -0.04 17.51 -11.88
C ALA A 93 -1.39 18.17 -12.26
N ALA A 94 -2.51 17.52 -11.96
CA ALA A 94 -3.85 18.05 -12.25
C ALA A 94 -4.13 19.38 -11.53
N LEU A 95 -3.67 19.53 -10.28
CA LEU A 95 -3.81 20.78 -9.52
C LEU A 95 -2.98 21.92 -10.11
N THR A 96 -1.77 21.64 -10.59
CA THR A 96 -0.92 22.65 -11.24
C THR A 96 -1.46 23.12 -12.58
N THR A 97 -2.17 22.28 -13.34
CA THR A 97 -2.78 22.68 -14.63
C THR A 97 -3.99 23.59 -14.45
N ASN A 98 -4.79 23.38 -13.40
CA ASN A 98 -5.98 24.20 -13.11
C ASN A 98 -5.69 25.59 -12.52
N GLN A 99 -4.44 25.90 -12.15
CA GLN A 99 -4.04 27.21 -11.62
C GLN A 99 -3.48 28.16 -12.68
N THR A 100 -3.22 27.66 -13.90
CA THR A 100 -2.57 28.42 -14.99
C THR A 100 -3.54 28.83 -16.11
N THR A 101 -4.85 28.69 -15.89
CA THR A 101 -5.92 29.09 -16.82
C THR A 101 -6.86 30.07 -16.12
#